data_AF-A0A1J4K661-F1
#
_entry.id   AF-A0A1J4K661-F1
#
_cell.length_a   1.000
_cell.length_b   1.000
_cell.length_c   1.000
_cell.angle_alpha   90.00
_cell.angle_beta   90.00
_cell.angle_gamma   90.00
#
_symmetry.space_group_name_H-M   'P 1'
#
loop_
_entity.id
_entity.type
_entity.pdbx_description
1 polymer ?
#
loop_
_entity_poly.entity_id
_entity_poly.type
_entity_poly.pdbx_seq_one_letter_code
_entity_poly.pdbx_strand_id
1 'polypeptide(L)'
;MDDTNNSLMIEQKVALPNPFDSTPDYVQQNDSLFETNNISESLPITDTTGKKPNFPSVFPIVYHSINLEIPQKYSFITRLCYNETSSFFLVTLLTLIAECFSGQIESSMIVMWREIVLSLFILIICPAALVYGQYYPLYCAIRDERPNPTLIPFQFFTIFIFFFILVGIPGTGIIGIGYLIVCYRCGQLINKIFATLITIWHFFNFVIQFMLLFLISPINSAAMARTP
;
A
#
# COMPACT_ATOMS: atom_id res chain seq x y z
N MET A 1 -15.67 25.79 -62.89
CA MET A 1 -14.90 26.92 -62.35
C MET A 1 -15.33 27.11 -60.91
N ASP A 2 -14.75 26.52 -59.89
CA ASP A 2 -13.93 25.32 -59.68
C ASP A 2 -13.78 25.30 -58.15
N ASP A 3 -14.62 24.50 -57.48
CA ASP A 3 -14.61 24.38 -56.03
C ASP A 3 -13.40 23.55 -55.60
N THR A 4 -12.38 24.26 -55.14
CA THR A 4 -11.09 23.67 -54.74
C THR A 4 -11.19 23.20 -53.28
N ASN A 5 -11.49 21.91 -53.11
CA ASN A 5 -11.47 21.22 -51.81
C ASN A 5 -10.02 21.06 -51.32
N ASN A 6 -9.58 21.93 -50.42
CA ASN A 6 -8.33 21.79 -49.67
C ASN A 6 -8.49 20.72 -48.58
N SER A 7 -8.19 19.47 -48.93
CA SER A 7 -8.06 18.38 -47.96
C SER A 7 -6.69 18.45 -47.28
N LEU A 8 -6.68 18.92 -46.03
CA LEU A 8 -5.52 18.86 -45.13
C LEU A 8 -5.20 17.39 -44.84
N MET A 9 -4.15 16.85 -45.50
CA MET A 9 -3.58 15.56 -45.12
C MET A 9 -2.92 15.70 -43.74
N ILE A 10 -3.63 15.25 -42.71
CA ILE A 10 -3.05 14.98 -41.40
C ILE A 10 -2.21 13.71 -41.56
N GLU A 11 -0.89 13.87 -41.56
CA GLU A 11 0.06 12.76 -41.51
C GLU A 11 -0.13 12.02 -40.17
N GLN A 12 -0.90 10.94 -40.21
CA GLN A 12 -1.14 10.07 -39.08
C GLN A 12 0.16 9.34 -38.75
N LYS A 13 0.94 9.88 -37.82
CA LYS A 13 2.07 9.18 -37.21
C LYS A 13 1.57 7.85 -36.65
N VAL A 14 1.94 6.76 -37.31
CA VAL A 14 1.68 5.39 -36.86
C VAL A 14 2.37 5.25 -35.50
N ALA A 15 1.57 5.16 -34.44
CA ALA A 15 2.08 4.89 -33.11
C ALA A 15 2.76 3.52 -33.13
N LEU A 16 4.02 3.46 -32.69
CA LEU A 16 4.73 2.20 -32.55
C LEU A 16 3.96 1.29 -31.57
N PRO A 17 3.81 -0.01 -31.87
CA PRO A 17 3.09 -0.93 -31.01
C PRO A 17 3.74 -0.96 -29.64
N ASN A 18 2.93 -0.81 -28.60
CA ASN A 18 3.39 -0.85 -27.22
C ASN A 18 3.89 -2.27 -26.92
N PRO A 19 5.19 -2.47 -26.59
CA PRO A 19 5.77 -3.81 -26.40
C PRO A 19 5.23 -4.55 -25.16
N PHE A 20 4.26 -3.95 -24.45
CA PHE A 20 3.62 -4.50 -23.27
C PHE A 20 2.10 -4.64 -23.40
N ASP A 21 1.51 -4.34 -24.58
CA ASP A 21 0.13 -4.71 -24.85
C ASP A 21 0.05 -6.23 -25.02
N SER A 22 -0.74 -6.86 -24.14
CA SER A 22 -0.92 -8.32 -24.07
C SER A 22 -2.14 -8.82 -24.84
N THR A 23 -2.85 -7.93 -25.54
CA THR A 23 -3.85 -8.32 -26.52
C THR A 23 -3.12 -8.59 -27.84
N PRO A 24 -3.10 -9.84 -28.34
CA PRO A 24 -2.82 -10.02 -29.75
C PRO A 24 -4.00 -9.37 -30.47
N ASP A 25 -3.78 -8.20 -31.06
CA ASP A 25 -4.63 -7.73 -32.14
C ASP A 25 -4.49 -8.77 -33.27
N TYR A 26 -5.30 -9.82 -33.19
CA TYR A 26 -5.63 -10.65 -34.33
C TYR A 26 -6.43 -9.74 -35.27
N VAL A 27 -5.72 -8.94 -36.06
CA VAL A 27 -6.22 -8.52 -37.35
C VAL A 27 -6.43 -9.81 -38.11
N GLN A 28 -7.69 -10.24 -38.14
CA GLN A 28 -8.16 -11.40 -38.87
C GLN A 28 -8.05 -11.06 -40.37
N GLN A 29 -6.83 -11.09 -40.89
CA GLN A 29 -6.56 -11.00 -42.31
C GLN A 29 -6.91 -12.37 -42.87
N ASN A 30 -8.15 -12.51 -43.33
CA ASN A 30 -8.57 -13.60 -44.19
C ASN A 30 -7.74 -13.52 -45.46
N ASP A 31 -6.66 -14.29 -45.54
CA ASP A 31 -6.12 -14.71 -46.82
C ASP A 31 -5.64 -16.16 -46.74
N SER A 32 -6.15 -16.90 -47.70
CA SER A 32 -6.11 -18.34 -47.87
C SER A 32 -4.74 -18.87 -48.29
N LEU A 33 -4.51 -20.14 -47.92
CA LEU A 33 -3.69 -21.15 -48.62
C LEU A 33 -2.18 -20.88 -48.72
N PHE A 34 -1.40 -21.58 -47.89
CA PHE A 34 -0.44 -22.60 -48.35
C PHE A 34 0.16 -23.33 -47.12
N GLU A 35 0.01 -24.65 -47.10
CA GLU A 35 0.76 -25.56 -46.22
C GLU A 35 2.25 -25.51 -46.56
N THR A 36 3.13 -25.34 -45.57
CA THR A 36 4.40 -26.06 -45.56
C THR A 36 4.91 -26.30 -44.14
N ASN A 37 5.05 -27.59 -43.85
CA ASN A 37 5.67 -28.31 -42.74
C ASN A 37 6.88 -27.69 -42.01
N ASN A 38 6.95 -28.08 -40.73
CA ASN A 38 8.15 -28.31 -39.90
C ASN A 38 8.88 -27.10 -39.31
N ILE A 39 8.57 -26.78 -38.06
CA ILE A 39 9.42 -26.98 -36.85
C ILE A 39 8.67 -26.26 -35.72
N SER A 40 7.84 -27.01 -34.99
CA SER A 40 7.24 -26.54 -33.75
C SER A 40 8.16 -26.93 -32.59
N GLU A 41 9.26 -26.20 -32.42
CA GLU A 41 9.82 -25.97 -31.08
C GLU A 41 8.85 -25.03 -30.36
N SER A 42 7.77 -25.60 -29.82
CA SER A 42 6.95 -24.91 -28.85
C SER A 42 7.78 -24.75 -27.57
N LEU A 43 8.56 -23.67 -27.50
CA LEU A 43 8.92 -23.09 -26.20
C LEU A 43 7.61 -22.98 -25.41
N PRO A 44 7.55 -23.49 -24.17
CA PRO A 44 6.36 -23.31 -23.36
C PRO A 44 6.24 -21.80 -23.13
N ILE A 45 5.31 -21.17 -23.85
CA ILE A 45 4.81 -19.84 -23.51
C ILE A 45 4.27 -20.02 -22.10
N THR A 46 5.09 -19.63 -21.14
CA THR A 46 4.71 -19.67 -19.75
C THR A 46 3.66 -18.58 -19.63
N ASP A 47 2.39 -18.97 -19.62
CA ASP A 47 1.26 -18.13 -19.24
C ASP A 47 1.57 -17.48 -17.89
N THR A 48 2.15 -16.29 -17.93
CA THR A 48 2.39 -15.47 -16.73
C THR A 48 1.12 -14.73 -16.31
N THR A 49 0.11 -14.70 -17.19
CA THR A 49 -1.25 -14.17 -16.96
C THR A 49 -2.04 -14.98 -15.92
N GLY A 50 -1.64 -16.24 -15.66
CA GLY A 50 -2.26 -17.14 -14.70
C GLY A 50 -1.47 -17.34 -13.40
N LYS A 51 -0.48 -16.50 -13.07
CA LYS A 51 0.23 -16.62 -11.79
C LYS A 51 -0.71 -16.26 -10.64
N LYS A 52 -1.39 -17.29 -10.12
CA LYS A 52 -2.05 -17.27 -8.82
C LYS A 52 -1.05 -16.68 -7.81
N PRO A 53 -1.42 -15.66 -7.03
CA PRO A 53 -0.49 -15.06 -6.08
C PRO A 53 0.10 -16.17 -5.21
N ASN A 54 1.43 -16.31 -5.27
CA ASN A 54 2.14 -17.37 -4.56
C ASN A 54 1.87 -17.25 -3.06
N PHE A 55 1.29 -18.30 -2.50
CA PHE A 55 1.05 -18.56 -1.07
C PHE A 55 2.17 -19.52 -0.57
N PRO A 56 2.66 -19.55 0.70
CA PRO A 56 2.00 -19.25 2.00
C PRO A 56 2.71 -18.17 2.87
N SER A 57 2.28 -17.67 4.04
CA SER A 57 1.04 -17.55 4.88
C SER A 57 1.31 -16.47 5.95
N VAL A 58 2.59 -16.24 6.32
CA VAL A 58 2.95 -15.35 7.44
C VAL A 58 3.40 -13.96 6.99
N PHE A 59 4.05 -13.80 5.83
CA PHE A 59 4.43 -12.48 5.29
C PHE A 59 4.61 -12.54 3.76
N PRO A 60 3.57 -12.28 2.95
CA PRO A 60 3.75 -12.17 1.53
C PRO A 60 4.42 -10.81 1.26
N ILE A 61 5.69 -10.85 0.87
CA ILE A 61 6.20 -9.89 -0.09
C ILE A 61 5.40 -10.19 -1.37
N VAL A 62 4.18 -9.64 -1.45
CA VAL A 62 3.35 -9.73 -2.65
C VAL A 62 4.21 -9.16 -3.77
N TYR A 63 4.59 -9.96 -4.76
CA TYR A 63 5.10 -9.39 -6.00
C TYR A 63 3.95 -8.59 -6.59
N HIS A 64 4.06 -7.27 -6.52
CA HIS A 64 3.10 -6.35 -7.10
C HIS A 64 3.92 -5.31 -7.85
N SER A 65 3.69 -5.23 -9.16
CA SER A 65 4.29 -4.18 -9.97
C SER A 65 3.30 -3.03 -10.03
N ILE A 66 3.37 -2.08 -9.09
CA ILE A 66 2.48 -0.91 -9.10
C ILE A 66 2.56 -0.16 -10.45
N ASN A 67 3.70 -0.23 -11.13
CA ASN A 67 3.90 0.44 -12.40
C ASN A 67 3.21 -0.26 -13.59
N LEU A 68 3.02 -1.57 -13.50
CA LEU A 68 2.44 -2.37 -14.59
C LEU A 68 0.97 -2.70 -14.33
N GLU A 69 0.59 -2.95 -13.07
CA GLU A 69 -0.74 -3.47 -12.70
C GLU A 69 -1.74 -2.37 -12.35
N ILE A 70 -1.29 -1.18 -11.94
CA ILE A 70 -2.17 -0.11 -11.47
C ILE A 70 -2.26 1.00 -12.51
N PRO A 71 -3.47 1.46 -12.88
CA PRO A 71 -3.63 2.61 -13.76
C PRO A 71 -2.90 3.84 -13.22
N GLN A 72 -2.18 4.56 -14.10
CA GLN A 72 -1.30 5.68 -13.70
C GLN A 72 -2.04 6.77 -12.90
N LYS A 73 -3.33 6.97 -13.18
CA LYS A 73 -4.25 7.86 -12.44
C LYS A 73 -4.25 7.58 -10.93
N TYR A 74 -4.20 6.32 -10.53
CA TYR A 74 -4.35 5.89 -9.13
C TYR A 74 -3.04 5.38 -8.51
N SER A 75 -1.97 5.26 -9.31
CA SER A 75 -0.66 4.78 -8.87
C SER A 75 -0.13 5.54 -7.65
N PHE A 76 -0.34 6.86 -7.59
CA PHE A 76 0.05 7.67 -6.43
C PHE A 76 -0.61 7.19 -5.12
N ILE A 77 -1.90 6.88 -5.15
CA ILE A 77 -2.67 6.51 -3.95
C ILE A 77 -2.22 5.15 -3.44
N THR A 78 -2.04 4.18 -4.33
CA THR A 78 -1.54 2.85 -4.00
C THR A 78 -0.11 2.92 -3.42
N ARG A 79 0.77 3.72 -4.03
CA ARG A 79 2.14 3.92 -3.52
C ARG A 79 2.15 4.63 -2.17
N LEU A 80 1.29 5.62 -1.97
CA LEU A 80 1.18 6.32 -0.69
C LEU A 80 0.76 5.35 0.41
N CYS A 81 -0.24 4.51 0.17
CA CYS A 81 -0.69 3.49 1.12
C CYS A 81 0.41 2.46 1.42
N TYR A 82 1.11 1.95 0.39
CA TYR A 82 2.23 1.04 0.57
C TYR A 82 3.38 1.65 1.39
N ASN A 83 3.77 2.89 1.06
CA ASN A 83 4.84 3.60 1.76
C ASN A 83 4.45 3.93 3.21
N GLU A 84 3.18 4.27 3.45
CA GLU A 84 2.66 4.48 4.79
C GLU A 84 2.74 3.18 5.61
N THR A 85 2.35 2.04 5.04
CA THR A 85 2.40 0.76 5.75
C THR A 85 3.84 0.35 6.07
N SER A 86 4.76 0.61 5.14
CA SER A 86 6.20 0.39 5.35
C SER A 86 6.77 1.34 6.42
N SER A 87 6.35 2.61 6.39
CA SER A 87 6.70 3.63 7.40
C SER A 87 6.19 3.23 8.78
N PHE A 88 4.97 2.71 8.88
CA PHE A 88 4.39 2.21 10.11
C PHE A 88 5.15 1.01 10.66
N PHE A 89 5.51 0.04 9.82
CA PHE A 89 6.37 -1.07 10.21
C PHE A 89 7.71 -0.59 10.78
N LEU A 90 8.38 0.35 10.10
CA LEU A 90 9.66 0.89 10.55
C LEU A 90 9.56 1.61 11.89
N VAL A 91 8.53 2.43 12.12
CA VAL A 91 8.36 3.10 13.42
C VAL A 91 8.06 2.10 14.54
N THR A 92 7.29 1.03 14.27
CA THR A 92 7.06 -0.03 15.28
C THR A 92 8.32 -0.84 15.57
N LEU A 93 9.20 -1.04 14.58
CA LEU A 93 10.50 -1.67 14.78
C LEU A 93 11.41 -0.80 15.65
N LEU A 94 11.45 0.51 15.38
CA LEU A 94 12.18 1.47 16.23
C LEU A 94 11.59 1.57 17.63
N THR A 95 10.27 1.42 17.77
CA THR A 95 9.59 1.35 19.06
C THR A 95 10.09 0.17 19.87
N LEU A 96 10.14 -1.04 19.28
CA LEU A 96 10.70 -2.22 19.96
C LEU A 96 12.15 -1.99 20.42
N ILE A 97 12.99 -1.35 19.57
CA ILE A 97 14.37 -1.02 19.93
C ILE A 97 14.41 -0.01 21.09
N ALA A 98 13.57 1.01 21.07
CA ALA A 98 13.50 2.01 22.13
C ALA A 98 13.03 1.41 23.46
N GLU A 99 12.08 0.47 23.42
CA GLU A 99 11.57 -0.20 24.62
C GLU A 99 12.62 -1.10 25.30
N CYS A 100 13.68 -1.53 24.60
CA CYS A 100 14.82 -2.18 25.24
C CYS A 100 15.56 -1.26 26.24
N PHE A 101 15.43 0.07 26.11
CA PHE A 101 16.00 1.06 27.02
C PHE A 101 15.03 1.53 28.11
N SER A 102 13.79 1.01 28.12
CA SER A 102 12.74 1.41 29.08
C SER A 102 13.06 1.05 30.53
N GLY A 103 13.96 0.09 30.77
CA GLY A 103 14.44 -0.26 32.12
C GLY A 103 15.12 0.88 32.88
N GLN A 104 15.46 1.97 32.19
CA GLN A 104 16.04 3.18 32.77
C GLN A 104 14.99 4.22 33.22
N ILE A 105 13.69 3.91 33.10
CA ILE A 105 12.60 4.81 33.46
C ILE A 105 12.09 4.47 34.86
N GLU A 106 12.20 5.41 35.79
CA GLU A 106 11.72 5.24 37.18
C GLU A 106 10.22 5.53 37.27
N SER A 107 9.38 4.64 36.74
CA SER A 107 7.91 4.75 36.80
C SER A 107 7.26 3.37 36.96
N SER A 108 6.33 3.24 37.91
CA SER A 108 5.54 2.01 38.08
C SER A 108 4.61 1.71 36.90
N MET A 109 4.31 2.72 36.08
CA MET A 109 3.48 2.56 34.88
C MET A 109 4.23 1.89 33.73
N ILE A 110 5.57 1.86 33.73
CA ILE A 110 6.38 1.33 32.64
C ILE A 110 7.25 0.21 33.20
N VAL A 111 7.01 -1.02 32.72
CA VAL A 111 7.75 -2.20 33.15
C VAL A 111 8.41 -2.80 31.93
N MET A 112 9.74 -2.81 31.89
CA MET A 112 10.54 -3.13 30.70
C MET A 112 10.09 -4.40 29.98
N TRP A 113 9.96 -5.51 30.70
CA TRP A 113 9.56 -6.79 30.10
C TRP A 113 8.16 -6.76 29.50
N ARG A 114 7.22 -6.01 30.11
CA ARG A 114 5.87 -5.84 29.59
C ARG A 114 5.89 -5.01 28.32
N GLU A 115 6.65 -3.91 28.28
CA GLU A 115 6.73 -3.07 27.08
C GLU A 115 7.37 -3.81 25.90
N ILE A 116 8.44 -4.58 26.13
CA ILE A 116 9.11 -5.35 25.07
C ILE A 116 8.16 -6.41 24.48
N VAL A 117 7.46 -7.17 25.33
CA VAL A 117 6.53 -8.21 24.86
C VAL A 117 5.36 -7.61 24.08
N LEU A 118 4.78 -6.50 24.57
CA LEU A 118 3.66 -5.84 23.90
C LEU A 118 4.09 -5.15 22.60
N SER A 119 5.23 -4.46 22.58
CA SER A 119 5.76 -3.84 21.36
C SER A 119 6.10 -4.87 20.30
N LEU A 120 6.63 -6.04 20.67
CA LEU A 120 6.84 -7.17 19.75
C LEU A 120 5.52 -7.68 19.16
N PHE A 121 4.49 -7.83 19.99
CA PHE A 121 3.16 -8.22 19.52
C PHE A 121 2.60 -7.19 18.52
N ILE A 122 2.71 -5.90 18.84
CA ILE A 122 2.25 -4.80 17.97
C ILE A 122 3.03 -4.77 16.66
N LEU A 123 4.36 -4.94 16.68
CA LEU A 123 5.22 -4.98 15.50
C LEU A 123 4.81 -6.06 14.50
N ILE A 124 4.31 -7.20 14.98
CA ILE A 124 3.90 -8.30 14.09
C ILE A 124 2.45 -8.10 13.64
N ILE A 125 1.53 -7.89 14.60
CA ILE A 125 0.09 -7.93 14.33
C ILE A 125 -0.41 -6.67 13.62
N CYS A 126 0.01 -5.47 14.06
CA CYS A 126 -0.56 -4.23 13.52
C CYS A 126 -0.13 -3.96 12.08
N PRO A 127 1.16 -4.07 11.69
CA PRO A 127 1.56 -3.95 10.29
C PRO A 127 0.91 -5.01 9.40
N ALA A 128 0.80 -6.27 9.85
CA ALA A 128 0.11 -7.31 9.10
C ALA A 128 -1.37 -6.95 8.88
N ALA A 129 -2.07 -6.50 9.93
CA ALA A 129 -3.46 -6.05 9.81
C ALA A 129 -3.61 -4.87 8.85
N LEU A 130 -2.65 -3.95 8.80
CA LEU A 130 -2.66 -2.81 7.87
C LEU A 130 -2.48 -3.27 6.42
N VAL A 131 -1.53 -4.17 6.17
CA VAL A 131 -1.30 -4.77 4.84
C VAL A 131 -2.57 -5.46 4.34
N TYR A 132 -3.15 -6.35 5.15
CA TYR A 132 -4.28 -7.17 4.73
C TYR A 132 -5.64 -6.47 4.76
N GLY A 133 -5.82 -5.51 5.67
CA GLY A 133 -7.08 -4.82 5.84
C GLY A 133 -7.22 -3.57 5.00
N GLN A 134 -6.12 -2.87 4.73
CA GLN A 134 -6.13 -1.59 4.00
C GLN A 134 -5.42 -1.69 2.66
N TYR A 135 -4.12 -2.02 2.65
CA TYR A 135 -3.31 -1.95 1.44
C TYR A 135 -3.77 -2.94 0.37
N TYR A 136 -3.89 -4.21 0.73
CA TYR A 136 -4.22 -5.28 -0.23
C TYR A 136 -5.64 -5.14 -0.82
N PRO A 137 -6.69 -4.86 -0.02
CA PRO A 137 -8.02 -4.63 -0.58
C PRO A 137 -8.08 -3.37 -1.46
N LEU A 138 -7.32 -2.33 -1.13
CA LEU A 138 -7.21 -1.12 -1.95
C LEU A 138 -6.52 -1.41 -3.28
N TYR A 139 -5.42 -2.17 -3.22
CA TYR A 139 -4.69 -2.62 -4.39
C TYR A 139 -5.59 -3.40 -5.35
N CYS A 140 -6.31 -4.41 -4.85
CA CYS A 140 -7.22 -5.22 -5.66
C CYS A 140 -8.37 -4.38 -6.23
N ALA A 141 -8.97 -3.49 -5.44
CA ALA A 141 -10.06 -2.64 -5.90
C ALA A 141 -9.63 -1.73 -7.07
N ILE A 142 -8.43 -1.14 -6.97
CA ILE A 142 -7.89 -0.27 -8.02
C ILE A 142 -7.46 -1.07 -9.26
N ARG A 143 -6.77 -2.21 -9.07
CA ARG A 143 -6.32 -3.07 -10.17
C ARG A 143 -7.48 -3.63 -10.98
N ASP A 144 -8.52 -4.11 -10.30
CA ASP A 144 -9.67 -4.74 -10.93
C ASP A 144 -10.75 -3.72 -11.34
N GLU A 145 -10.50 -2.42 -11.13
CA GLU A 145 -11.42 -1.29 -11.33
C GLU A 145 -12.81 -1.49 -10.69
N ARG A 146 -12.88 -2.23 -9.58
CA ARG A 146 -14.11 -2.58 -8.87
C ARG A 146 -14.20 -1.85 -7.52
N PRO A 147 -15.36 -1.28 -7.18
CA PRO A 147 -15.55 -0.69 -5.87
C PRO A 147 -15.43 -1.77 -4.79
N ASN A 148 -14.83 -1.40 -3.66
CA ASN A 148 -14.83 -2.22 -2.47
C ASN A 148 -15.46 -1.42 -1.32
N PRO A 149 -16.73 -1.67 -0.99
CA PRO A 149 -17.45 -0.87 0.01
C PRO A 149 -16.87 -0.98 1.42
N THR A 150 -16.08 -2.03 1.71
CA THR A 150 -15.48 -2.22 3.04
C THR A 150 -14.28 -1.32 3.32
N LEU A 151 -13.68 -0.73 2.28
CA LEU A 151 -12.49 0.14 2.41
C LEU A 151 -12.74 1.38 3.27
N ILE A 152 -13.88 2.05 3.10
CA ILE A 152 -14.16 3.31 3.82
C ILE A 152 -14.40 3.05 5.32
N PRO A 153 -15.27 2.10 5.73
CA PRO A 153 -15.40 1.74 7.15
C PRO A 153 -14.08 1.29 7.77
N PHE A 154 -13.29 0.47 7.05
CA PHE A 154 -11.98 0.04 7.52
C PHE A 154 -11.01 1.22 7.70
N GLN A 155 -11.04 2.20 6.79
CA GLN A 155 -10.21 3.40 6.89
C GLN A 155 -10.52 4.21 8.16
N PHE A 156 -11.80 4.39 8.51
CA PHE A 156 -12.18 5.05 9.76
C PHE A 156 -11.71 4.27 10.98
N PHE A 157 -11.82 2.94 10.95
CA PHE A 157 -11.28 2.08 12.01
C PHE A 157 -9.75 2.23 12.14
N THR A 158 -9.02 2.22 11.02
CA THR A 158 -7.56 2.45 11.01
C THR A 158 -7.19 3.80 11.61
N ILE A 159 -7.87 4.88 11.21
CA ILE A 159 -7.65 6.22 11.77
C ILE A 159 -7.88 6.24 13.29
N PHE A 160 -8.95 5.58 13.75
CA PHE A 160 -9.26 5.46 15.17
C PHE A 160 -8.14 4.71 15.92
N ILE A 161 -7.65 3.59 15.39
CA ILE A 161 -6.52 2.86 15.98
C ILE A 161 -5.26 3.73 16.01
N PHE A 162 -4.93 4.44 14.93
CA PHE A 162 -3.76 5.32 14.87
C PHE A 162 -3.86 6.49 15.86
N PHE A 163 -5.08 6.96 16.16
CA PHE A 163 -5.29 7.94 17.23
C PHE A 163 -4.87 7.37 18.60
N PHE A 164 -5.23 6.11 18.94
CA PHE A 164 -4.77 5.48 20.17
C PHE A 164 -3.26 5.23 20.19
N ILE A 165 -2.68 4.85 19.05
CA ILE A 165 -1.23 4.69 18.92
C ILE A 165 -0.53 6.04 19.17
N LEU A 166 -1.04 7.13 18.61
CA LEU A 166 -0.50 8.47 18.81
C LEU A 166 -0.63 8.92 20.27
N VAL A 167 -1.75 8.62 20.93
CA VAL A 167 -1.91 8.88 22.37
C VAL A 167 -0.92 8.05 23.19
N GLY A 168 -0.69 6.77 22.85
CA GLY A 168 0.34 5.90 23.42
C GLY A 168 0.27 5.81 24.94
N ILE A 169 -0.68 5.03 25.45
CA ILE A 169 -0.89 4.84 26.90
C ILE A 169 0.35 4.14 27.49
N PRO A 170 1.00 4.70 28.52
CA PRO A 170 2.13 4.03 29.18
C PRO A 170 1.71 2.65 29.67
N GLY A 171 2.48 1.62 29.33
CA GLY A 171 2.11 0.25 29.67
C GLY A 171 1.67 -0.63 28.51
N THR A 172 1.41 -0.05 27.33
CA THR A 172 0.87 -0.78 26.17
C THR A 172 1.92 -1.23 25.16
N GLY A 173 3.21 -0.97 25.39
CA GLY A 173 4.27 -1.22 24.40
C GLY A 173 4.23 -0.29 23.19
N ILE A 174 3.60 0.88 23.33
CA ILE A 174 3.54 1.93 22.29
C ILE A 174 4.12 3.20 22.87
N ILE A 175 4.99 3.84 22.09
CA ILE A 175 5.55 5.13 22.43
C ILE A 175 4.77 6.24 21.72
N GLY A 176 3.84 6.85 22.45
CA GLY A 176 3.09 8.03 22.00
C GLY A 176 3.18 9.17 23.01
N ILE A 177 2.23 10.11 22.96
CA ILE A 177 2.21 11.32 23.79
C ILE A 177 2.23 10.98 25.30
N GLY A 178 1.48 9.96 25.73
CA GLY A 178 1.44 9.52 27.12
C GLY A 178 2.79 9.00 27.60
N TYR A 179 3.41 8.10 26.83
CA TYR A 179 4.76 7.59 27.10
C TYR A 179 5.80 8.72 27.11
N LEU A 180 5.73 9.64 26.15
CA LEU A 180 6.60 10.81 26.04
C LEU A 180 6.58 11.64 27.33
N ILE A 181 5.39 11.92 27.87
CA ILE A 181 5.24 12.67 29.14
C ILE A 181 5.96 11.96 30.28
N VAL A 182 5.85 10.63 30.37
CA VAL A 182 6.53 9.85 31.41
C VAL A 182 8.05 9.88 31.23
N CYS A 183 8.56 9.75 29.99
CA CYS A 183 9.98 9.87 29.68
C CYS A 183 10.55 11.23 30.08
N TYR A 184 9.83 12.33 29.85
CA TYR A 184 10.30 13.65 30.23
C TYR A 184 10.38 13.85 31.74
N ARG A 185 9.48 13.21 32.50
CA ARG A 185 9.43 13.28 33.97
C ARG A 185 10.44 12.38 34.66
N CYS A 186 10.55 11.13 34.23
CA CYS A 186 11.28 10.08 34.96
C CYS A 186 12.36 9.35 34.12
N GLY A 187 12.51 9.68 32.84
CA GLY A 187 13.42 9.00 31.94
C GLY A 187 14.77 9.71 31.76
N GLN A 188 15.76 8.95 31.28
CA GLN A 188 17.05 9.47 30.83
C GLN A 188 16.93 10.23 29.50
N LEU A 189 17.98 10.96 29.12
CA LEU A 189 18.03 11.74 27.88
C LEU A 189 17.74 10.89 26.64
N ILE A 190 18.28 9.66 26.59
CA ILE A 190 18.08 8.72 25.49
C ILE A 190 16.59 8.41 25.29
N ASN A 191 15.87 8.12 26.38
CA ASN A 191 14.44 7.81 26.33
C ASN A 191 13.60 9.01 25.87
N LYS A 192 14.00 10.23 26.25
CA LYS A 192 13.35 11.47 25.78
C LYS A 192 13.53 11.67 24.28
N ILE A 193 14.73 11.44 23.76
CA ILE A 193 15.03 11.56 22.33
C ILE A 193 14.23 10.53 21.52
N PHE A 194 14.30 9.24 21.89
CA PHE A 194 13.55 8.19 21.20
C PHE A 194 12.05 8.44 21.27
N ALA A 195 11.51 8.78 22.44
CA ALA A 195 10.09 9.03 22.58
C ALA A 195 9.61 10.21 21.73
N THR A 196 10.40 11.28 21.64
CA THR A 196 10.07 12.45 20.81
C THR A 196 10.04 12.07 19.33
N LEU A 197 11.10 11.40 18.85
CA LEU A 197 11.23 11.01 17.44
C LEU A 197 10.09 10.06 17.02
N ILE A 198 9.81 9.05 17.84
CA ILE A 198 8.77 8.05 17.56
C ILE A 198 7.37 8.68 17.60
N THR A 199 7.09 9.56 18.58
CA THR A 199 5.79 10.25 18.66
C THR A 199 5.55 11.13 17.45
N ILE A 200 6.57 11.88 17.00
CA ILE A 200 6.49 12.70 15.78
C ILE A 200 6.24 11.83 14.55
N TRP A 201 6.91 10.68 14.46
CA TRP A 201 6.70 9.75 13.35
C TRP A 201 5.29 9.16 13.35
N HIS A 202 4.75 8.76 14.50
CA HIS A 202 3.36 8.34 14.63
C HIS A 202 2.37 9.44 14.21
N PHE A 203 2.67 10.71 14.53
CA PHE A 203 1.86 11.84 14.08
C PHE A 203 1.85 11.95 12.55
N PHE A 204 2.99 11.81 11.88
CA PHE A 204 3.03 11.82 10.41
C PHE A 204 2.23 10.67 9.80
N ASN A 205 2.38 9.44 10.32
CA ASN A 205 1.60 8.30 9.83
C ASN A 205 0.09 8.51 10.04
N PHE A 206 -0.32 9.07 11.18
CA PHE A 206 -1.71 9.44 11.46
C PHE A 206 -2.27 10.46 10.46
N VAL A 207 -1.48 11.49 10.11
CA VAL A 207 -1.88 12.49 9.09
C VAL A 207 -2.04 11.83 7.71
N ILE A 208 -1.14 10.92 7.33
CA ILE A 208 -1.25 10.20 6.05
C ILE A 208 -2.52 9.35 6.00
N GLN A 209 -2.92 8.72 7.10
CA GLN A 209 -4.18 7.97 7.17
C GLN A 209 -5.41 8.86 6.92
N PHE A 210 -5.40 10.11 7.40
CA PHE A 210 -6.43 11.09 7.02
C PHE A 210 -6.39 11.45 5.55
N MET A 211 -5.20 11.68 4.98
CA MET A 211 -5.07 11.95 3.55
C MET A 211 -5.60 10.79 2.69
N LEU A 212 -5.30 9.54 3.06
CA LEU A 212 -5.80 8.35 2.37
C LEU A 212 -7.33 8.25 2.38
N LEU A 213 -7.99 8.62 3.47
CA LEU A 213 -9.47 8.66 3.53
C LEU A 213 -10.06 9.57 2.44
N PHE A 214 -9.53 10.79 2.30
CA PHE A 214 -9.99 11.73 1.28
C PHE A 214 -9.66 11.29 -0.15
N LEU A 215 -8.56 10.55 -0.34
CA LEU A 215 -8.17 10.03 -1.65
C LEU A 215 -8.99 8.79 -2.07
N ILE A 216 -9.37 7.92 -1.12
CA ILE A 216 -10.13 6.68 -1.39
C ILE A 216 -11.63 6.97 -1.57
N SER A 217 -12.19 7.92 -0.82
CA SER A 217 -13.61 8.27 -0.86
C SER A 217 -14.18 8.53 -2.27
N PRO A 218 -13.55 9.36 -3.15
CA PRO A 218 -14.08 9.62 -4.48
C PRO A 218 -13.99 8.40 -5.41
N ILE A 219 -12.99 7.54 -5.24
CA ILE A 219 -12.83 6.33 -6.06
C ILE A 219 -14.01 5.39 -5.83
N ASN A 220 -14.34 5.14 -4.57
CA ASN A 220 -15.42 4.23 -4.22
C ASN A 220 -16.78 4.80 -4.65
N SER A 221 -16.99 6.12 -4.47
CA SER A 221 -18.23 6.79 -4.85
C SER A 221 -18.47 6.79 -6.36
N ALA A 222 -17.42 7.07 -7.15
CA ALA A 222 -17.52 7.07 -8.61
C ALA A 222 -17.73 5.66 -9.18
N ALA A 223 -17.13 4.64 -8.56
CA ALA A 223 -17.30 3.25 -8.97
C ALA A 223 -18.70 2.72 -8.62
N MET A 224 -19.28 3.09 -7.47
CA MET A 224 -20.67 2.75 -7.11
C MET A 224 -21.71 3.40 -8.04
N ALA A 225 -21.43 4.59 -8.57
CA ALA A 225 -22.34 5.26 -9.51
C ALA A 225 -22.40 4.58 -10.90
N ARG A 226 -21.47 3.66 -11.20
CA ARG A 226 -21.36 2.99 -12.51
C ARG A 226 -21.95 1.57 -12.54
N THR A 227 -22.34 1.03 -11.40
CA THR A 227 -23.04 -0.27 -11.31
C THR A 227 -24.55 -0.04 -11.48
N PRO A 228 -25.16 -0.44 -12.62
CA PRO A 228 -26.60 -0.37 -12.85
C PRO A 228 -27.38 -1.43 -12.05
#